data_AF-A0A6H2DTU8-F1
#
_entry.id   AF-A0A6H2DTU8-F1
#
_cell.length_a   1.000
_cell.length_b   1.000
_cell.length_c   1.000
_cell.angle_alpha   90.00
_cell.angle_beta   90.00
_cell.angle_gamma   90.00
#
_symmetry.space_group_name_H-M   'P 1'
#
loop_
_entity.id
_entity.type
_entity.pdbx_description
1 polymer ?
#
loop_
_entity_poly.entity_id
_entity_poly.type
_entity_poly.pdbx_seq_one_letter_code
_entity_poly.pdbx_strand_id
1 'polypeptide(L)'
;MDGLDIFMQVLSYGGAIGVAVFSIPEVINIARFKRTHHLNKILFIILFLAALFFFVSGVYFCKKYADLGSDIAFQAAVTAANGVSMICSGFILIQKFYNISNANKLGITEAEFAKKRLKYDL
;
A
#
# COMPACT_ATOMS: atom_id res chain seq x y z
N MET A 1 20.33 -15.87 20.36
CA MET A 1 19.98 -14.70 19.53
C MET A 1 21.21 -13.85 19.45
N ASP A 2 21.89 -13.89 18.31
CA ASP A 2 23.08 -13.06 18.09
C ASP A 2 22.64 -11.63 17.76
N GLY A 3 23.50 -10.63 17.99
CA GLY A 3 23.19 -9.22 17.73
C GLY A 3 22.76 -8.93 16.28
N LEU A 4 23.16 -9.79 15.33
CA LEU A 4 22.73 -9.76 13.93
C LEU A 4 21.25 -10.09 13.77
N ASP A 5 20.69 -11.04 14.53
CA ASP A 5 19.28 -11.42 14.47
C ASP A 5 18.38 -10.27 14.94
N ILE A 6 18.79 -9.60 16.02
CA ILE A 6 18.09 -8.45 16.57
C ILE A 6 18.11 -7.29 15.57
N PHE A 7 19.26 -7.02 14.96
CA PHE A 7 19.40 -5.98 13.94
C PHE A 7 18.52 -6.26 12.71
N MET A 8 18.50 -7.50 12.22
CA MET A 8 17.65 -7.90 11.09
C MET A 8 16.15 -7.80 11.40
N GLN A 9 15.74 -8.11 12.63
CA GLN A 9 14.35 -7.91 13.07
C GLN A 9 13.98 -6.42 13.09
N VAL A 10 14.84 -5.55 13.65
CA VAL A 10 14.58 -4.11 13.72
C VAL A 10 14.51 -3.48 12.33
N LEU A 11 15.40 -3.85 11.41
CA LEU A 11 15.34 -3.38 10.02
C LEU A 11 14.06 -3.86 9.31
N SER A 12 13.67 -5.11 9.56
CA SER A 12 12.45 -5.68 8.97
C SER A 12 11.18 -4.99 9.50
N TYR A 13 11.11 -4.69 10.80
CA TYR A 13 10.04 -3.89 11.39
C TYR A 13 10.03 -2.46 10.86
N GLY A 14 11.19 -1.79 10.88
CA GLY A 14 11.30 -0.40 10.41
C GLY A 14 10.95 -0.25 8.94
N GLY A 15 11.36 -1.20 8.09
CA GLY A 15 11.02 -1.23 6.68
C GLY A 15 9.53 -1.44 6.43
N ALA A 16 8.94 -2.50 7.01
CA ALA A 16 7.54 -2.84 6.78
C ALA A 16 6.56 -1.82 7.38
N ILE A 17 6.84 -1.34 8.60
CA ILE A 17 6.02 -0.33 9.27
C ILE A 17 6.21 1.03 8.58
N GLY A 18 7.44 1.38 8.20
CA GLY A 18 7.71 2.63 7.50
C GLY A 18 6.89 2.76 6.22
N VAL A 19 6.88 1.73 5.37
CA VAL A 19 6.11 1.73 4.12
C VAL A 19 4.60 1.86 4.36
N ALA A 20 4.06 1.15 5.36
CA ALA A 20 2.65 1.26 5.73
C ALA A 20 2.30 2.67 6.25
N VAL A 21 3.14 3.24 7.13
CA VAL A 21 2.90 4.56 7.72
C VAL A 21 3.01 5.68 6.69
N PHE A 22 3.96 5.60 5.74
CA PHE A 22 4.10 6.61 4.70
C PHE A 22 2.94 6.62 3.69
N SER A 23 2.26 5.50 3.49
CA SER A 23 1.16 5.40 2.53
C SER A 23 -0.20 5.86 3.11
N ILE A 24 -0.38 5.85 4.43
CA ILE A 24 -1.65 6.25 5.09
C ILE A 24 -2.02 7.74 4.87
N PRO A 25 -1.12 8.72 5.08
CA PRO A 25 -1.44 10.14 4.82
C PRO A 25 -1.88 10.38 3.38
N GLU A 26 -1.26 9.67 2.43
CA GLU A 26 -1.62 9.80 1.02
C GLU A 26 -3.00 9.22 0.72
N VAL A 27 -3.33 8.07 1.32
CA VAL A 27 -4.69 7.51 1.25
C VAL A 27 -5.73 8.51 1.79
N ILE A 28 -5.45 9.15 2.93
CA ILE A 28 -6.34 10.16 3.52
C ILE A 28 -6.49 11.37 2.59
N ASN A 29 -5.38 11.85 2.01
CA ASN A 29 -5.39 12.95 1.06
C ASN A 29 -6.20 12.63 -0.19
N ILE A 30 -6.06 11.44 -0.76
CA ILE A 30 -6.86 11.02 -1.92
C ILE A 30 -8.32 10.85 -1.54
N ALA A 31 -8.63 10.26 -0.40
CA ALA A 31 -10.01 10.08 0.06
C ALA A 31 -10.71 11.44 0.25
N ARG A 32 -10.01 12.44 0.78
CA ARG A 32 -10.54 13.78 1.02
C ARG A 32 -10.59 14.65 -0.23
N PHE A 33 -9.48 14.73 -0.96
CA PHE A 33 -9.32 15.68 -2.06
C PHE A 33 -9.64 15.08 -3.44
N LYS A 34 -9.79 13.74 -3.54
CA LYS A 34 -10.03 13.01 -4.79
C LYS A 34 -9.02 13.31 -5.91
N ARG A 35 -7.86 13.90 -5.57
CA ARG A 35 -6.80 14.34 -6.49
C ARG A 35 -5.70 13.30 -6.54
N THR A 36 -5.43 12.79 -7.73
CA THR A 36 -4.40 11.76 -7.95
C THR A 36 -3.36 12.16 -9.00
N HIS A 37 -3.48 13.33 -9.63
CA HIS A 37 -2.65 13.76 -10.76
C HIS A 37 -1.14 13.79 -10.46
N HIS A 38 -0.75 14.17 -9.24
CA HIS A 38 0.65 14.22 -8.78
C HIS A 38 1.26 12.83 -8.51
N LEU A 39 0.45 11.78 -8.51
CA LEU A 39 0.88 10.44 -8.16
C LEU A 39 1.42 9.67 -9.36
N ASN A 40 2.59 9.06 -9.16
CA ASN A 40 3.20 8.17 -10.15
C ASN A 40 2.56 6.78 -10.08
N LYS A 41 1.73 6.46 -11.07
CA LYS A 41 1.05 5.16 -11.17
C LYS A 41 2.01 3.96 -11.14
N ILE A 42 3.19 4.07 -11.76
CA ILE A 42 4.18 2.97 -11.84
C ILE A 42 4.74 2.67 -10.45
N LEU A 43 5.05 3.73 -9.68
CA LEU A 43 5.54 3.59 -8.31
C LEU A 43 4.54 2.80 -7.45
N PHE A 44 3.25 3.17 -7.50
CA PHE A 44 2.23 2.48 -6.71
C PHE A 44 1.93 1.06 -7.21
N ILE A 45 2.10 0.78 -8.51
CA ILE A 45 2.02 -0.60 -9.04
C ILE A 45 3.15 -1.45 -8.48
N ILE A 46 4.39 -0.96 -8.52
CA ILE A 46 5.55 -1.68 -7.96
C ILE A 46 5.34 -1.90 -6.45
N LEU A 47 4.88 -0.88 -5.74
CA LEU A 47 4.62 -0.97 -4.31
C LEU A 47 3.52 -2.01 -3.98
N PHE A 48 2.45 -2.02 -4.77
CA PHE A 48 1.37 -3.00 -4.62
C PHE A 48 1.86 -4.43 -4.87
N LEU A 49 2.62 -4.66 -5.95
CA LEU A 49 3.17 -5.98 -6.26
C LEU A 49 4.17 -6.45 -5.20
N ALA A 50 5.04 -5.56 -4.72
CA ALA A 50 5.97 -5.87 -3.64
C ALA A 50 5.21 -6.26 -2.37
N ALA A 51 4.24 -5.44 -1.94
CA ALA A 51 3.41 -5.71 -0.76
C ALA A 51 2.62 -7.02 -0.90
N LEU A 52 2.10 -7.33 -2.09
CA LEU A 52 1.43 -8.59 -2.38
C LEU A 52 2.37 -9.80 -2.22
N PHE A 53 3.57 -9.75 -2.81
CA PHE A 53 4.55 -10.84 -2.67
C PHE A 53 4.99 -11.03 -1.21
N PHE A 54 5.25 -9.95 -0.48
CA PHE A 54 5.60 -10.04 0.94
C PHE A 54 4.44 -10.51 1.81
N PHE A 55 3.21 -10.15 1.48
CA PHE A 55 2.02 -10.64 2.17
C PHE A 55 1.85 -12.16 1.97
N VAL A 56 1.93 -12.64 0.73
CA VAL A 56 1.81 -14.09 0.42
C VAL A 56 2.93 -14.89 1.07
N SER A 57 4.17 -14.41 0.96
CA SER A 57 5.33 -15.00 1.65
C SER A 57 5.13 -15.01 3.17
N GLY A 58 4.66 -13.89 3.72
CA GLY A 58 4.30 -13.71 5.12
C GLY A 58 3.32 -14.76 5.64
N VAL A 59 2.19 -14.92 4.95
CA VAL A 59 1.16 -15.93 5.26
C VAL A 59 1.72 -17.35 5.20
N TYR A 60 2.52 -17.67 4.18
CA TYR A 60 3.15 -18.99 4.05
C TYR A 60 4.05 -19.31 5.25
N PHE A 61 4.89 -18.37 5.66
CA PHE A 61 5.76 -18.55 6.83
C PHE A 61 4.97 -18.60 8.14
N CYS A 62 3.93 -17.77 8.32
CA CYS A 62 3.07 -17.85 9.50
C CYS A 62 2.47 -19.25 9.66
N LYS A 63 1.97 -19.84 8.57
CA LYS A 63 1.44 -21.20 8.57
C LYS A 63 2.53 -22.22 8.92
N LYS A 64 3.68 -22.14 8.26
CA LYS A 64 4.81 -23.04 8.50
C LYS A 64 5.28 -23.02 9.96
N TYR A 65 5.37 -21.84 10.59
CA TYR A 65 5.79 -21.71 11.98
C TYR A 65 4.70 -22.17 12.97
N ALA A 66 3.42 -21.98 12.65
CA ALA A 66 2.32 -22.52 13.43
C ALA A 66 2.33 -24.05 13.43
N ASP A 67 2.59 -24.69 12.29
CA ASP A 67 2.69 -26.15 12.16
C ASP A 67 3.90 -26.72 12.95
N LEU A 68 4.94 -25.91 13.18
CA LEU A 68 6.13 -26.28 13.95
C LEU A 68 6.02 -25.98 15.45
N GLY A 69 4.91 -25.38 15.91
CA GLY A 69 4.72 -24.98 17.31
C GLY A 69 5.61 -23.80 17.75
N SER A 70 6.13 -23.01 16.81
CA SER A 70 7.01 -21.86 17.06
C SER A 70 6.22 -20.56 17.25
N ASP A 71 6.84 -19.55 17.85
CA ASP A 71 6.27 -18.20 17.95
C ASP A 71 6.09 -17.56 16.56
N ILE A 72 4.85 -17.16 16.26
CA ILE A 72 4.44 -16.57 14.99
C ILE A 72 4.30 -15.05 15.03
N ALA A 73 4.43 -14.42 16.20
CA ALA A 73 4.07 -13.01 16.41
C ALA A 73 4.83 -12.06 15.47
N PHE A 74 6.13 -12.31 15.28
CA PHE A 74 6.98 -11.51 14.38
C PHE A 74 6.48 -11.58 12.93
N GLN A 75 6.31 -12.80 12.41
CA GLN A 75 5.93 -13.00 11.02
C GLN A 75 4.51 -12.47 10.76
N ALA A 76 3.60 -12.64 11.72
CA ALA A 76 2.24 -12.13 11.64
C ALA A 76 2.21 -10.60 11.57
N ALA A 77 3.04 -9.91 12.36
CA ALA A 77 3.12 -8.44 12.35
C ALA A 77 3.64 -7.90 11.00
N VAL A 78 4.72 -8.50 10.46
CA VAL A 78 5.27 -8.13 9.14
C VAL A 78 4.25 -8.43 8.03
N THR A 79 3.53 -9.55 8.13
CA THR A 79 2.47 -9.92 7.18
C THR A 79 1.34 -8.89 7.22
N ALA A 80 0.87 -8.51 8.41
CA ALA A 80 -0.18 -7.52 8.58
C ALA A 80 0.23 -6.15 8.02
N ALA A 81 1.46 -5.70 8.27
CA ALA A 81 1.97 -4.42 7.74
C ALA A 81 2.01 -4.41 6.20
N ASN A 82 2.41 -5.51 5.57
CA ASN A 82 2.36 -5.65 4.11
C ASN A 82 0.92 -5.75 3.58
N GLY A 83 0.01 -6.38 4.31
CA GLY A 83 -1.42 -6.40 3.98
C GLY A 83 -2.03 -5.00 3.99
N VAL A 84 -1.73 -4.19 5.00
CA VAL A 84 -2.15 -2.78 5.06
C VAL A 84 -1.55 -1.99 3.90
N SER A 85 -0.25 -2.15 3.64
CA SER A 85 0.42 -1.49 2.53
C SER A 85 -0.22 -1.82 1.18
N MET A 86 -0.56 -3.10 0.97
CA MET A 86 -1.26 -3.59 -0.23
C MET A 86 -2.65 -2.96 -0.38
N ILE A 87 -3.42 -2.86 0.70
CA ILE A 87 -4.75 -2.21 0.68
C ILE A 87 -4.61 -0.71 0.36
N CYS A 88 -3.66 -0.03 1.01
CA CYS A 88 -3.41 1.39 0.79
C CYS A 88 -2.99 1.67 -0.66
N SER A 89 -1.97 0.97 -1.18
CA SER A 89 -1.51 1.17 -2.56
C SER A 89 -2.58 0.75 -3.57
N GLY A 90 -3.35 -0.31 -3.29
CA GLY A 90 -4.48 -0.74 -4.11
C GLY A 90 -5.57 0.34 -4.21
N PHE A 91 -5.96 0.95 -3.09
CA PHE A 91 -6.92 2.05 -3.07
C PHE A 91 -6.44 3.25 -3.89
N ILE A 92 -5.17 3.64 -3.73
CA ILE A 92 -4.55 4.73 -4.49
C ILE A 92 -4.62 4.45 -5.99
N LEU A 93 -4.27 3.22 -6.41
CA LEU A 93 -4.32 2.80 -7.81
C LEU A 93 -5.75 2.82 -8.37
N ILE A 94 -6.73 2.29 -7.64
CA ILE A 94 -8.13 2.30 -8.06
C ILE A 94 -8.59 3.73 -8.34
N GLN A 95 -8.31 4.66 -7.42
CA GLN A 95 -8.68 6.07 -7.60
C GLN A 95 -7.94 6.71 -8.77
N LYS A 96 -6.65 6.42 -8.95
CA LYS A 96 -5.84 6.91 -10.07
C LYS A 96 -6.40 6.42 -11.41
N PHE A 97 -6.69 5.13 -11.55
CA PHE A 97 -7.26 4.56 -12.76
C PHE A 97 -8.68 5.07 -13.03
N TYR A 98 -9.50 5.22 -12.00
CA TYR A 98 -10.83 5.82 -12.13
C TYR A 98 -10.77 7.25 -12.66
N ASN A 99 -9.88 8.08 -12.09
CA ASN A 99 -9.70 9.47 -12.52
C ASN A 99 -9.16 9.56 -13.95
N ILE A 100 -8.17 8.73 -14.33
CA ILE A 100 -7.65 8.66 -15.70
C ILE A 100 -8.74 8.22 -16.69
N SER A 101 -9.49 7.16 -16.36
CA SER A 101 -10.53 6.62 -17.25
C SER A 101 -11.63 7.64 -17.51
N ASN A 102 -12.11 8.33 -16.47
CA ASN A 102 -13.16 9.33 -16.63
C ASN A 102 -12.67 10.63 -17.28
N ALA A 103 -11.42 11.04 -17.02
CA ALA A 103 -10.81 12.16 -17.74
C ALA A 103 -10.74 11.88 -19.24
N ASN A 104 -10.30 10.68 -19.62
CA ASN A 104 -10.25 10.24 -21.02
C ASN A 104 -11.64 10.20 -21.67
N LYS A 105 -12.68 9.70 -20.97
CA LYS A 105 -14.07 9.69 -21.47
C LYS A 105 -14.61 11.09 -21.73
N LEU A 106 -14.17 12.08 -20.96
CA LEU A 106 -14.61 13.46 -21.06
C LEU A 106 -13.72 14.31 -21.97
N GLY A 107 -12.64 13.74 -22.54
CA GLY A 107 -11.68 14.47 -23.36
C GLY A 107 -10.93 15.58 -22.62
N ILE A 108 -10.86 15.52 -21.29
CA ILE A 108 -10.18 16.49 -20.43
C ILE A 108 -8.99 15.87 -19.72
N THR A 109 -8.11 16.69 -19.17
CA THR A 109 -6.96 16.20 -18.41
C THR A 109 -7.38 15.67 -17.02
N GLU A 110 -6.58 14.78 -16.43
CA GLU A 110 -6.82 14.23 -15.07
C GLU A 110 -6.93 15.35 -14.02
N ALA A 111 -6.12 16.42 -14.16
CA ALA A 111 -6.15 17.56 -13.25
C ALA A 111 -7.45 18.37 -13.35
N GLU A 112 -7.98 18.55 -14.56
CA GLU A 112 -9.26 19.22 -14.80
C GLU A 112 -10.43 18.39 -14.30
N PHE A 113 -10.37 17.07 -14.50
CA PHE A 113 -11.38 16.15 -13.97
C PHE A 113 -11.42 16.22 -12.43
N ALA A 114 -10.27 16.19 -11.76
CA ALA A 114 -10.21 16.28 -10.30
C ALA A 114 -10.77 17.62 -9.77
N LYS A 115 -10.56 18.73 -10.49
CA LYS A 115 -11.18 20.04 -10.16
C LYS A 115 -12.69 20.03 -10.35
N LYS A 116 -13.20 19.45 -11.45
CA LYS A 116 -14.64 19.32 -11.70
C LYS A 116 -15.33 18.45 -10.64
N ARG A 117 -14.72 17.32 -10.26
CA ARG A 117 -15.27 16.39 -9.26
C ARG A 117 -15.45 17.03 -7.88
N LEU A 118 -14.49 17.86 -7.44
CA LEU A 118 -14.61 18.64 -6.19
C LEU A 118 -15.72 19.69 -6.22
N LYS A 119 -16.06 20.22 -7.40
CA LYS A 119 -17.06 21.29 -7.53
C LYS A 119 -18.51 20.76 -7.55
N TYR A 120 -18.70 19.54 -8.02
CA TYR A 120 -20.03 18.95 -8.26
C TYR A 120 -20.36 17.75 -7.36
N ASP A 121 -19.46 17.37 -6.45
CA ASP A 121 -19.60 16.25 -5.51
C ASP A 121 -20.13 14.94 -6.13
N LEU A 122 -19.65 14.65 -7.35
CA LEU A 122 -19.85 13.38 -8.05
C LEU A 122 -18.96 12.25 -7.50
#